data_AF-A0A2G9MQ46-F1
#
_entry.id   AF-A0A2G9MQ46-F1
#
_cell.length_a   1.000
_cell.length_b   1.000
_cell.length_c   1.000
_cell.angle_alpha   90.00
_cell.angle_beta   90.00
_cell.angle_gamma   90.00
#
_symmetry.space_group_name_H-M   'P 1'
#
loop_
_entity.id
_entity.type
_entity.pdbx_description
1 polymer ?
#
loop_
_entity_poly.entity_id
_entity_poly.type
_entity_poly.pdbx_seq_one_letter_code
_entity_poly.pdbx_strand_id
1 'polypeptide(L)'
;MKHSWQVTLIFVLFFLVSHVLGLYLIGNSVSFSTDETGVNVISFKDTFVGERPVMSDLESIIYLAVGVTIGTLVLLFFAKKKKTSWWRIWFLIASWLAMTVSIQALFNSSTIFLSLLAAFLALWKVYKPNVVIHNFTEVLIYTGITLIFVPMFSVLSMFIVLILISIYDAYAVWKSKHMVTLATFTRDANLFPGFAVKYSVDDSEERNKKEKRSVQFTAKSSQLAANSSQRTDNREGSNSRVGILGGGDVVFPLLFSGVILISLLKK
;
A
#
# COMPACT_ATOMS: atom_id res chain seq x y z
N MET A 1 -3.66 8.24 21.82
CA MET A 1 -3.52 7.47 20.57
C MET A 1 -2.03 7.36 20.23
N LYS A 2 -1.58 6.30 19.53
CA LYS A 2 -0.16 6.15 19.14
C LYS A 2 0.31 7.22 18.13
N HIS A 3 -0.63 7.89 17.46
CA HIS A 3 -0.40 8.95 16.49
C HIS A 3 -1.20 10.20 16.87
N SER A 4 -0.73 11.37 16.43
CA SER A 4 -1.48 12.63 16.57
C SER A 4 -2.72 12.62 15.68
N TRP A 5 -3.76 13.34 16.09
CA TRP A 5 -5.01 13.47 15.33
C TRP A 5 -4.78 13.93 13.89
N GLN A 6 -3.82 14.84 13.67
CA GLN A 6 -3.43 15.33 12.35
C GLN A 6 -2.94 14.21 11.43
N VAL A 7 -2.13 13.27 11.94
CA VAL A 7 -1.62 12.14 11.15
C VAL A 7 -2.76 11.18 10.79
N THR A 8 -3.67 10.90 11.73
CA THR A 8 -4.86 10.08 11.45
C THR A 8 -5.74 10.71 10.39
N LEU A 9 -5.98 12.03 10.46
CA LEU A 9 -6.77 12.75 9.46
C LEU A 9 -6.12 12.67 8.06
N ILE A 10 -4.79 12.79 7.97
CA ILE A 10 -4.05 12.64 6.71
C ILE A 10 -4.24 11.23 6.14
N PHE A 11 -4.19 10.17 6.95
CA PHE A 11 -4.43 8.80 6.47
C PHE A 11 -5.85 8.60 5.97
N VAL A 12 -6.85 9.13 6.68
CA VAL A 12 -8.25 9.07 6.24
C VAL A 12 -8.42 9.82 4.91
N LEU A 13 -7.77 10.97 4.76
CA LEU A 13 -7.80 11.72 3.51
C LEU A 13 -7.18 10.92 2.35
N PHE A 14 -6.00 10.33 2.54
CA PHE A 14 -5.40 9.49 1.51
C PHE A 14 -6.26 8.28 1.15
N PHE A 15 -6.86 7.63 2.15
CA PHE A 15 -7.79 6.53 1.94
C PHE A 15 -8.98 6.96 1.07
N LEU A 16 -9.61 8.10 1.38
CA LEU A 16 -10.74 8.63 0.62
C LEU A 16 -10.33 9.05 -0.79
N VAL A 17 -9.19 9.71 -0.96
CA VAL A 17 -8.65 10.09 -2.28
C VAL A 17 -8.42 8.86 -3.15
N SER A 18 -7.85 7.79 -2.61
CA SER A 18 -7.71 6.52 -3.32
C SER A 18 -9.06 5.92 -3.72
N HIS A 19 -10.06 6.00 -2.86
CA HIS A 19 -11.38 5.46 -3.18
C HIS A 19 -12.08 6.25 -4.28
N VAL A 20 -12.09 7.57 -4.18
CA VAL A 20 -12.71 8.45 -5.18
C VAL A 20 -12.02 8.28 -6.54
N LEU A 21 -10.68 8.32 -6.57
CA LEU A 21 -9.93 8.13 -7.82
C LEU A 21 -10.14 6.72 -8.40
N GLY A 22 -10.10 5.69 -7.55
CA GLY A 22 -10.34 4.31 -7.95
C GLY A 22 -11.70 4.11 -8.61
N LEU A 23 -12.77 4.54 -7.93
CA LEU A 23 -14.14 4.42 -8.43
C LEU A 23 -14.36 5.26 -9.70
N TYR A 24 -13.80 6.47 -9.76
CA TYR A 24 -13.85 7.32 -10.96
C TYR A 24 -13.24 6.61 -12.17
N LEU A 25 -12.06 6.00 -12.01
CA LEU A 25 -11.37 5.33 -13.10
C LEU A 25 -12.04 4.00 -13.50
N ILE A 26 -12.59 3.26 -12.54
CA ILE A 26 -13.41 2.09 -12.85
C ILE A 26 -14.60 2.51 -13.72
N GLY A 27 -15.32 3.56 -13.31
CA GLY A 27 -16.44 4.11 -14.08
C GLY A 27 -16.06 4.53 -15.50
N ASN A 28 -14.91 5.20 -15.68
CA ASN A 28 -14.42 5.63 -17.00
C ASN A 28 -13.88 4.47 -17.86
N SER A 29 -13.54 3.33 -17.24
CA SER A 29 -13.03 2.14 -17.94
C SER A 29 -14.11 1.23 -18.51
N VAL A 30 -15.37 1.48 -18.14
CA VAL A 30 -16.55 0.73 -18.58
C VAL A 30 -17.10 1.35 -19.86
N SER A 31 -17.26 0.54 -20.90
CA SER A 31 -18.00 0.89 -22.11
C SER A 31 -19.30 0.09 -22.15
N PHE A 32 -20.41 0.76 -22.48
CA PHE A 32 -21.70 0.09 -22.68
C PHE A 32 -21.85 -0.25 -24.16
N SER A 33 -22.04 -1.53 -24.44
CA SER A 33 -22.43 -2.00 -25.76
C SER A 33 -23.82 -2.63 -25.63
N THR A 34 -24.76 -2.19 -26.48
CA THR A 34 -26.07 -2.82 -26.58
C THR A 34 -25.93 -4.05 -27.47
N ASP A 35 -26.21 -5.23 -26.92
CA ASP A 35 -26.26 -6.45 -27.72
C ASP A 35 -27.52 -6.47 -28.58
N GLU A 36 -27.56 -7.31 -29.62
CA GLU A 36 -28.70 -7.38 -30.58
C GLU A 36 -30.04 -7.73 -29.93
N THR A 37 -30.02 -8.18 -28.66
CA THR A 37 -31.17 -8.53 -27.83
C THR A 37 -31.68 -7.39 -26.92
N GLY A 38 -31.05 -6.21 -26.97
CA GLY A 38 -31.41 -5.06 -26.13
C GLY A 38 -30.92 -5.14 -24.68
N VAL A 39 -30.08 -6.14 -24.35
CA VAL A 39 -29.43 -6.26 -23.05
C VAL A 39 -28.11 -5.48 -23.06
N ASN A 40 -27.90 -4.63 -22.04
CA ASN A 40 -26.66 -3.89 -21.87
C ASN A 40 -25.52 -4.85 -21.47
N VAL A 41 -24.57 -5.09 -22.37
CA VAL A 41 -23.36 -5.86 -22.08
C VAL A 41 -22.25 -4.88 -21.73
N ILE A 42 -21.69 -5.04 -20.53
CA ILE A 42 -20.54 -4.25 -20.09
C ILE A 42 -19.29 -4.81 -20.76
N SER A 43 -18.66 -4.00 -21.60
CA SER A 43 -17.34 -4.28 -22.16
C SER A 43 -16.30 -3.42 -21.46
N PHE A 44 -15.14 -4.02 -21.15
CA PHE A 44 -14.02 -3.31 -20.55
C PHE A 44 -12.98 -3.01 -21.62
N LYS A 45 -12.37 -1.82 -21.55
CA LYS A 45 -11.21 -1.52 -22.38
C LYS A 45 -10.05 -2.46 -22.04
N ASP A 46 -9.34 -2.91 -23.06
CA ASP A 46 -8.13 -3.71 -22.90
C ASP A 46 -7.10 -2.99 -22.07
N THR A 47 -6.39 -3.76 -21.26
CA THR A 47 -5.32 -3.23 -20.42
C THR A 47 -3.98 -3.43 -21.09
N PHE A 48 -2.98 -2.65 -20.68
CA PHE A 48 -1.59 -2.89 -21.05
C PHE A 48 -1.11 -4.34 -20.78
N VAL A 49 -1.70 -5.02 -19.80
CA VAL A 49 -1.36 -6.41 -19.42
C VAL A 49 -2.02 -7.44 -20.35
N GLY A 50 -2.94 -7.01 -21.22
CA GLY A 50 -3.67 -7.84 -22.17
C GLY A 50 -5.18 -7.83 -21.95
N GLU A 51 -5.84 -8.75 -22.66
CA GLU A 51 -7.27 -9.04 -22.51
C GLU A 51 -7.56 -9.62 -21.12
N ARG A 52 -8.70 -9.24 -20.55
CA ARG A 52 -9.11 -9.70 -19.22
C ARG A 52 -9.80 -11.06 -19.35
N PRO A 53 -9.37 -12.08 -18.59
CA PRO A 53 -10.02 -13.38 -18.63
C PRO A 53 -11.44 -13.28 -18.04
N VAL A 54 -12.40 -13.89 -18.71
CA VAL A 54 -13.74 -14.09 -18.17
C VAL A 54 -13.69 -15.35 -17.31
N MET A 55 -13.80 -15.18 -15.99
CA MET A 55 -13.70 -16.27 -15.02
C MET A 55 -15.01 -16.45 -14.28
N SER A 56 -15.27 -17.68 -13.82
CA SER A 56 -16.35 -17.93 -12.87
C SER A 56 -15.98 -17.41 -11.47
N ASP A 57 -16.98 -17.24 -10.61
CA ASP A 57 -16.80 -16.70 -9.26
C ASP A 57 -15.77 -17.47 -8.41
N LEU A 58 -15.81 -18.81 -8.46
CA LEU A 58 -14.85 -19.65 -7.74
C LEU A 58 -13.45 -19.60 -8.34
N GLU A 59 -13.35 -19.55 -9.67
CA GLU A 59 -12.06 -19.43 -10.37
C GLU A 59 -11.34 -18.13 -9.98
N SER A 60 -12.06 -17.01 -9.93
CA SER A 60 -11.50 -15.72 -9.52
C SER A 60 -10.95 -15.73 -8.09
N ILE A 61 -11.67 -16.39 -7.17
CA ILE A 61 -11.22 -16.55 -5.77
C ILE A 61 -9.96 -17.40 -5.72
N ILE A 62 -9.93 -18.53 -6.41
CA ILE A 62 -8.77 -19.43 -6.45
C ILE A 62 -7.58 -18.72 -7.09
N TYR A 63 -7.79 -18.01 -8.19
CA TYR A 63 -6.76 -17.25 -8.91
C TYR A 63 -6.12 -16.19 -7.99
N LEU A 64 -6.94 -15.41 -7.28
CA LEU A 64 -6.44 -14.43 -6.31
C LEU A 64 -5.69 -15.11 -5.15
N ALA A 65 -6.25 -16.16 -4.57
CA ALA A 65 -5.65 -16.88 -3.45
C ALA A 65 -4.28 -17.46 -3.82
N VAL A 66 -4.17 -18.09 -5.00
CA VAL A 66 -2.91 -18.61 -5.54
C VAL A 66 -1.93 -17.47 -5.81
N GLY A 67 -2.37 -16.40 -6.46
CA GLY A 67 -1.52 -15.24 -6.76
C GLY A 67 -0.95 -14.56 -5.51
N VAL A 68 -1.80 -14.31 -4.50
CA VAL A 68 -1.39 -13.75 -3.21
C VAL A 68 -0.44 -14.69 -2.48
N THR A 69 -0.72 -16.00 -2.49
CA THR A 69 0.15 -17.00 -1.86
C THR A 69 1.53 -17.03 -2.52
N ILE A 70 1.59 -17.09 -3.85
CA ILE A 70 2.85 -17.07 -4.61
C ILE A 70 3.62 -15.77 -4.34
N GLY A 71 2.96 -14.62 -4.43
CA GLY A 71 3.60 -13.32 -4.17
C GLY A 71 4.18 -13.23 -2.76
N THR A 72 3.45 -13.75 -1.78
CA THR A 72 3.88 -13.80 -0.37
C THR A 72 5.09 -14.72 -0.18
N LEU A 73 5.08 -15.91 -0.79
CA LEU A 73 6.21 -16.85 -0.74
C LEU A 73 7.47 -16.29 -1.43
N VAL A 74 7.31 -15.61 -2.56
CA VAL A 74 8.42 -14.94 -3.25
C VAL A 74 9.01 -13.83 -2.37
N LEU A 75 8.16 -13.04 -1.71
CA LEU A 75 8.60 -11.96 -0.83
C LEU A 75 9.34 -12.51 0.39
N LEU A 76 8.85 -13.59 1.02
CA LEU A 76 9.59 -14.31 2.05
C LEU A 76 10.96 -14.78 1.58
N PHE A 77 11.01 -15.36 0.39
CA PHE A 77 12.23 -15.93 -0.14
C PHE A 77 13.31 -14.86 -0.27
N PHE A 78 12.94 -13.66 -0.73
CA PHE A 78 13.84 -12.51 -0.73
C PHE A 78 14.18 -12.01 0.67
N ALA A 79 13.21 -11.97 1.58
CA ALA A 79 13.42 -11.57 2.97
C ALA A 79 14.42 -12.49 3.68
N LYS A 80 14.27 -13.81 3.52
CA LYS A 80 15.17 -14.83 4.10
C LYS A 80 16.59 -14.73 3.57
N LYS A 81 16.76 -14.41 2.28
CA LYS A 81 18.09 -14.24 1.64
C LYS A 81 18.67 -12.84 1.79
N LYS A 82 17.94 -11.90 2.41
CA LYS A 82 18.31 -10.47 2.53
C LYS A 82 18.75 -9.83 1.20
N LYS A 83 18.19 -10.31 0.08
CA LYS A 83 18.55 -9.87 -1.27
C LYS A 83 17.75 -8.62 -1.68
N THR A 84 18.06 -7.49 -1.05
CA THR A 84 17.33 -6.22 -1.24
C THR A 84 17.30 -5.74 -2.70
N SER A 85 18.36 -5.99 -3.48
CA SER A 85 18.39 -5.59 -4.90
C SER A 85 17.38 -6.35 -5.76
N TRP A 86 17.16 -7.64 -5.50
CA TRP A 86 16.17 -8.43 -6.22
C TRP A 86 14.76 -8.01 -5.87
N TRP A 87 14.52 -7.71 -4.59
CA TRP A 87 13.26 -7.13 -4.14
C TRP A 87 12.99 -5.77 -4.81
N ARG A 88 14.00 -4.90 -4.95
CA ARG A 88 13.88 -3.61 -5.66
C ARG A 88 13.42 -3.78 -7.11
N ILE A 89 14.03 -4.70 -7.85
CA ILE A 89 13.68 -4.96 -9.26
C ILE A 89 12.25 -5.51 -9.35
N TRP A 90 11.91 -6.50 -8.52
CA TRP A 90 10.57 -7.07 -8.51
C TRP A 90 9.49 -6.03 -8.17
N PHE A 91 9.73 -5.24 -7.12
CA PHE A 91 8.82 -4.18 -6.69
C PHE A 91 8.67 -3.07 -7.74
N LEU A 92 9.75 -2.75 -8.46
CA LEU A 92 9.74 -1.81 -9.58
C LEU A 92 8.85 -2.31 -10.71
N ILE A 93 9.01 -3.58 -11.13
CA ILE A 93 8.21 -4.18 -12.20
C ILE A 93 6.72 -4.19 -11.81
N ALA A 94 6.40 -4.65 -10.60
CA ALA A 94 5.03 -4.69 -10.11
C ALA A 94 4.41 -3.27 -10.03
N SER A 95 5.15 -2.30 -9.50
CA SER A 95 4.70 -0.91 -9.41
C SER A 95 4.50 -0.29 -10.80
N TRP A 96 5.40 -0.56 -11.75
CA TRP A 96 5.32 -0.08 -13.13
C TRP A 96 4.07 -0.61 -13.84
N LEU A 97 3.81 -1.92 -13.76
CA LEU A 97 2.64 -2.53 -14.39
C LEU A 97 1.34 -1.95 -13.81
N ALA A 98 1.21 -1.90 -12.49
CA ALA A 98 0.03 -1.35 -11.84
C ALA A 98 -0.18 0.13 -12.20
N MET A 99 0.87 0.96 -12.14
CA MET A 99 0.75 2.37 -12.50
C MET A 99 0.40 2.57 -13.97
N THR A 100 0.97 1.76 -14.87
CA THR A 100 0.64 1.84 -16.31
C THR A 100 -0.85 1.66 -16.53
N VAL A 101 -1.48 0.65 -15.89
CA VAL A 101 -2.93 0.43 -16.00
C VAL A 101 -3.73 1.63 -15.49
N SER A 102 -3.37 2.18 -14.33
CA SER A 102 -4.07 3.35 -13.77
C SER A 102 -3.94 4.60 -14.64
N ILE A 103 -2.75 4.87 -15.17
CA ILE A 103 -2.46 6.04 -16.00
C ILE A 103 -3.14 5.90 -17.36
N GLN A 104 -3.17 4.69 -17.93
CA GLN A 104 -3.90 4.42 -19.17
C GLN A 104 -5.41 4.66 -19.00
N ALA A 105 -5.99 4.32 -17.84
CA ALA A 105 -7.39 4.63 -17.56
C ALA A 105 -7.66 6.13 -17.36
N LEU A 106 -6.66 6.91 -16.92
CA LEU A 106 -6.74 8.37 -16.77
C LEU A 106 -6.67 9.11 -18.12
N PHE A 107 -5.82 8.65 -19.03
CA PHE A 107 -5.48 9.37 -20.25
C PHE A 107 -5.77 8.52 -21.50
N ASN A 108 -6.61 9.02 -22.41
CA ASN A 108 -6.83 8.42 -23.73
C ASN A 108 -5.69 8.81 -24.72
N SER A 109 -4.43 8.62 -24.34
CA SER A 109 -3.24 8.94 -25.15
C SER A 109 -2.50 7.66 -25.57
N SER A 110 -1.43 7.79 -26.37
CA SER A 110 -0.61 6.67 -26.80
C SER A 110 -0.15 5.80 -25.62
N THR A 111 -0.50 4.51 -25.65
CA THR A 111 -0.16 3.52 -24.61
C THR A 111 1.35 3.47 -24.32
N ILE A 112 2.18 3.63 -25.35
CA ILE A 112 3.65 3.59 -25.22
C ILE A 112 4.14 4.76 -24.37
N PHE A 113 3.64 5.97 -24.64
CA PHE A 113 4.03 7.18 -23.90
C PHE A 113 3.63 7.07 -22.42
N LEU A 114 2.41 6.60 -22.15
CA LEU A 114 1.91 6.44 -20.78
C LEU A 114 2.68 5.35 -20.01
N SER A 115 3.06 4.25 -20.67
CA SER A 115 3.89 3.21 -20.08
C SER A 115 5.31 3.71 -19.74
N LEU A 116 5.91 4.54 -20.60
CA LEU A 116 7.20 5.19 -20.32
C LEU A 116 7.10 6.17 -19.15
N LEU A 117 6.01 6.96 -19.07
CA LEU A 117 5.76 7.86 -17.95
C LEU A 117 5.61 7.07 -16.63
N ALA A 118 4.87 5.96 -16.65
CA ALA A 118 4.72 5.07 -15.51
C ALA A 118 6.08 4.45 -15.09
N ALA A 119 6.92 4.05 -16.05
CA ALA A 119 8.25 3.53 -15.77
C ALA A 119 9.15 4.59 -15.12
N PHE A 120 9.10 5.83 -15.60
CA PHE A 120 9.83 6.94 -15.00
C PHE A 120 9.39 7.20 -13.54
N LEU A 121 8.09 7.21 -13.28
CA LEU A 121 7.55 7.36 -11.91
C LEU A 121 7.94 6.18 -11.00
N ALA A 122 7.91 4.94 -11.51
CA ALA A 122 8.32 3.75 -10.77
C ALA A 122 9.80 3.79 -10.41
N LEU A 123 10.66 4.18 -11.35
CA LEU A 123 12.09 4.39 -11.12
C LEU A 123 12.33 5.46 -10.06
N TRP A 124 11.63 6.59 -10.17
CA TRP A 124 11.75 7.68 -9.20
C TRP A 124 11.37 7.21 -7.79
N LYS A 125 10.22 6.53 -7.66
CA LYS A 125 9.73 5.96 -6.39
C LYS A 125 10.76 5.03 -5.74
N VAL A 126 11.36 4.12 -6.50
CA VAL A 126 12.23 3.06 -5.96
C VAL A 126 13.63 3.57 -5.61
N TYR A 127 14.20 4.47 -6.42
CA TYR A 127 15.58 4.94 -6.23
C TYR A 127 15.70 6.21 -5.39
N LYS A 128 14.68 7.08 -5.39
CA LYS A 128 14.66 8.32 -4.60
C LYS A 128 13.34 8.46 -3.85
N PRO A 129 13.13 7.68 -2.77
CA PRO A 129 11.89 7.69 -2.02
C PRO A 129 11.68 9.04 -1.32
N ASN A 130 10.74 9.83 -1.86
CA ASN A 130 10.18 11.00 -1.20
C ASN A 130 8.77 10.62 -0.70
N VAL A 131 8.41 11.04 0.52
CA VAL A 131 7.10 10.76 1.14
C VAL A 131 5.94 11.18 0.23
N VAL A 132 6.08 12.34 -0.43
CA VAL A 132 5.03 12.87 -1.32
C VAL A 132 4.88 12.00 -2.57
N ILE A 133 6.01 11.71 -3.24
CA ILE A 133 6.03 10.88 -4.45
C ILE A 133 5.53 9.47 -4.13
N HIS A 134 5.97 8.93 -3.00
CA HIS A 134 5.55 7.63 -2.52
C HIS A 134 4.03 7.56 -2.37
N ASN A 135 3.42 8.40 -1.54
CA ASN A 135 1.98 8.38 -1.31
C ASN A 135 1.19 8.62 -2.61
N PHE A 136 1.63 9.55 -3.47
CA PHE A 136 0.98 9.79 -4.75
C PHE A 136 1.04 8.55 -5.67
N THR A 137 2.20 7.90 -5.79
CA THR A 137 2.33 6.68 -6.59
C THR A 137 1.56 5.50 -6.00
N GLU A 138 1.42 5.41 -4.67
CA GLU A 138 0.62 4.37 -4.02
C GLU A 138 -0.87 4.51 -4.35
N VAL A 139 -1.41 5.74 -4.40
CA VAL A 139 -2.79 5.99 -4.88
C VAL A 139 -2.99 5.42 -6.29
N LEU A 140 -2.04 5.67 -7.19
CA LEU A 140 -2.09 5.15 -8.58
C LEU A 140 -1.97 3.62 -8.61
N ILE A 141 -1.08 3.03 -7.81
CA ILE A 141 -0.91 1.57 -7.74
C ILE A 141 -2.19 0.88 -7.24
N TYR A 142 -2.80 1.36 -6.17
CA TYR A 142 -4.05 0.78 -5.64
C TYR A 142 -5.19 0.88 -6.65
N THR A 143 -5.24 2.00 -7.37
CA THR A 143 -6.19 2.16 -8.46
C THR A 143 -5.91 1.21 -9.64
N GLY A 144 -4.64 1.03 -9.99
CA GLY A 144 -4.24 0.10 -11.04
C GLY A 144 -4.58 -1.35 -10.71
N ILE A 145 -4.29 -1.77 -9.47
CA ILE A 145 -4.65 -3.10 -8.97
C ILE A 145 -6.17 -3.28 -9.05
N THR A 146 -6.95 -2.30 -8.61
CA THR A 146 -8.41 -2.40 -8.62
C THR A 146 -9.00 -2.46 -10.02
N LEU A 147 -8.46 -1.71 -10.99
CA LEU A 147 -8.86 -1.80 -12.40
C LEU A 147 -8.63 -3.19 -13.01
N ILE A 148 -7.59 -3.90 -12.58
CA ILE A 148 -7.28 -5.26 -13.04
C ILE A 148 -8.28 -6.25 -12.45
N PHE A 149 -8.53 -6.18 -11.14
CA PHE A 149 -9.24 -7.25 -10.42
C PHE A 149 -10.75 -7.06 -10.33
N VAL A 150 -11.27 -5.83 -10.25
CA VAL A 150 -12.72 -5.58 -10.07
C VAL A 150 -13.60 -6.32 -11.09
N PRO A 151 -13.28 -6.36 -12.40
CA PRO A 151 -14.08 -7.07 -13.40
C PRO A 151 -14.22 -8.58 -13.14
N MET A 152 -13.26 -9.17 -12.41
CA MET A 152 -13.19 -10.61 -12.19
C MET A 152 -14.13 -11.09 -11.07
N PHE A 153 -14.68 -10.19 -10.27
CA PHE A 153 -15.45 -10.55 -9.07
C PHE A 153 -16.92 -10.15 -9.16
N SER A 154 -17.80 -11.03 -8.67
CA SER A 154 -19.15 -10.65 -8.24
C SER A 154 -19.14 -10.09 -6.81
N VAL A 155 -20.22 -9.40 -6.43
CA VAL A 155 -20.38 -8.82 -5.09
C VAL A 155 -20.25 -9.89 -4.01
N LEU A 156 -20.84 -11.06 -4.24
CA LEU A 156 -20.78 -12.19 -3.32
C LEU A 156 -19.37 -12.76 -3.20
N SER A 157 -18.67 -12.95 -4.32
CA SER A 157 -17.29 -13.44 -4.31
C SER A 157 -16.36 -12.49 -3.57
N MET A 158 -16.47 -11.19 -3.81
CA MET A 158 -15.63 -10.20 -3.15
C MET A 158 -15.91 -10.10 -1.64
N PHE A 159 -17.16 -10.29 -1.23
CA PHE A 159 -17.53 -10.39 0.18
C PHE A 159 -16.86 -11.60 0.87
N ILE A 160 -16.88 -12.77 0.23
CA ILE A 160 -16.19 -13.97 0.72
C ILE A 160 -14.67 -13.74 0.81
N VAL A 161 -14.08 -13.14 -0.22
CA VAL A 161 -12.64 -12.80 -0.24
C VAL A 161 -12.26 -11.90 0.94
N LEU A 162 -13.07 -10.88 1.26
CA LEU A 162 -12.83 -9.99 2.40
C LEU A 162 -12.80 -10.76 3.73
N ILE A 163 -13.75 -11.67 3.94
CA ILE A 163 -13.80 -12.51 5.14
C ILE A 163 -12.55 -13.39 5.21
N LEU A 164 -12.20 -14.07 4.11
CA LEU A 164 -11.04 -14.96 4.06
C LEU A 164 -9.73 -14.23 4.34
N ILE A 165 -9.53 -13.05 3.74
CA ILE A 165 -8.31 -12.26 3.93
C ILE A 165 -8.23 -11.67 5.33
N SER A 166 -9.34 -11.24 5.92
CA SER A 166 -9.37 -10.77 7.31
C SER A 166 -9.00 -11.87 8.30
N ILE A 167 -9.53 -13.09 8.11
CA ILE A 167 -9.16 -14.25 8.93
C ILE A 167 -7.68 -14.62 8.74
N TYR A 168 -7.22 -14.63 7.48
CA TYR A 168 -5.82 -14.91 7.15
C TYR A 168 -4.87 -13.90 7.80
N ASP A 169 -5.17 -12.61 7.75
CA ASP A 169 -4.34 -11.55 8.32
C ASP A 169 -4.20 -11.71 9.84
N ALA A 170 -5.32 -11.92 10.54
CA ALA A 170 -5.31 -12.18 11.98
C ALA A 170 -4.47 -13.42 12.35
N TYR A 171 -4.61 -14.51 11.60
CA TYR A 171 -3.82 -15.72 11.79
C TYR A 171 -2.32 -15.50 11.51
N ALA A 172 -1.98 -14.81 10.42
CA ALA A 172 -0.62 -14.55 9.98
C ALA A 172 0.14 -13.64 10.96
N VAL A 173 -0.56 -12.72 11.63
CA VAL A 173 0.02 -11.85 12.67
C VAL A 173 0.24 -12.62 13.98
N TRP A 174 -0.74 -13.39 14.45
CA TRP A 174 -0.66 -14.01 15.78
C TRP A 174 0.13 -15.31 15.82
N LYS A 175 -0.08 -16.20 14.84
CA LYS A 175 0.51 -17.55 14.87
C LYS A 175 1.81 -17.62 14.09
N SER A 176 1.80 -17.26 12.81
CA SER A 176 2.99 -17.45 11.95
C SER A 176 4.03 -16.32 12.09
N LYS A 177 3.61 -15.12 12.52
CA LYS A 177 4.45 -13.89 12.60
C LYS A 177 5.17 -13.54 11.30
N HIS A 178 4.72 -14.13 10.20
CA HIS A 178 5.31 -13.96 8.90
C HIS A 178 5.11 -12.53 8.41
N MET A 179 3.90 -11.98 8.57
CA MET A 179 3.59 -10.61 8.18
C MET A 179 4.49 -9.59 8.90
N VAL A 180 4.83 -9.86 10.16
CA VAL A 180 5.78 -9.04 10.94
C VAL A 180 7.19 -9.09 10.32
N THR A 181 7.62 -10.26 9.85
CA THR A 181 8.93 -10.44 9.19
C THR A 181 8.98 -9.73 7.84
N LEU A 182 7.86 -9.70 7.10
CA LEU A 182 7.78 -8.94 5.86
C LEU A 182 7.79 -7.43 6.09
N ALA A 183 7.08 -6.97 7.12
CA ALA A 183 7.05 -5.56 7.49
C ALA A 183 8.45 -5.05 7.89
N THR A 184 9.23 -5.84 8.62
CA THR A 184 10.62 -5.47 8.96
C THR A 184 11.52 -5.46 7.74
N PHE A 185 11.44 -6.47 6.86
CA PHE A 185 12.24 -6.53 5.64
C PHE A 185 11.94 -5.37 4.67
N THR A 186 10.66 -5.05 4.44
CA THR A 186 10.24 -3.96 3.55
C THR A 186 10.65 -2.59 4.09
N ARG A 187 10.57 -2.40 5.41
CA ARG A 187 11.09 -1.21 6.10
C ARG A 187 12.60 -1.07 5.91
N ASP A 188 13.36 -2.13 6.14
CA ASP A 188 14.82 -2.11 5.98
C ASP A 188 15.24 -1.87 4.52
N ALA A 189 14.42 -2.32 3.56
CA ALA A 189 14.60 -2.05 2.14
C ALA A 189 14.22 -0.61 1.70
N ASN A 190 13.56 0.17 2.57
CA ASN A 190 12.90 1.45 2.26
C ASN A 190 11.85 1.35 1.13
N LEU A 191 11.16 0.21 1.05
CA LEU A 191 10.18 -0.09 0.00
C LEU A 191 8.92 -0.67 0.64
N PHE A 192 8.25 0.17 1.42
CA PHE A 192 7.03 -0.21 2.08
C PHE A 192 5.83 -0.06 1.12
N PRO A 193 4.98 -1.08 0.93
CA PRO A 193 3.72 -0.94 0.22
C PRO A 193 2.64 -0.38 1.18
N GLY A 194 2.36 0.92 1.07
CA GLY A 194 1.43 1.60 1.97
C GLY A 194 1.58 3.11 1.97
N PHE A 195 0.72 3.81 2.71
CA PHE A 195 0.94 5.25 2.95
C PHE A 195 1.94 5.46 4.07
N ALA A 196 2.86 6.41 3.88
CA ALA A 196 3.83 6.81 4.88
C ALA A 196 3.65 8.29 5.21
N VAL A 197 3.69 8.65 6.49
CA VAL A 197 3.68 10.05 6.95
C VAL A 197 4.79 10.21 7.98
N LYS A 198 5.76 11.09 7.70
CA LYS A 198 6.77 11.49 8.67
C LYS A 198 6.22 12.61 9.54
N TYR A 199 6.33 12.48 10.85
CA TYR A 199 5.98 13.54 11.79
C TYR A 199 7.05 13.66 12.87
N SER A 200 7.34 14.91 13.26
CA SER A 200 8.18 15.20 14.41
C SER A 200 7.30 15.10 15.65
N VAL A 201 7.67 14.22 16.58
CA VAL A 201 7.09 14.28 17.92
C VAL A 201 7.81 15.40 18.65
N ASP A 202 7.05 16.39 19.11
CA ASP A 202 7.57 17.40 20.02
C ASP A 202 7.86 16.70 21.36
N ASP A 203 9.11 16.26 21.54
CA ASP A 203 9.59 15.49 22.70
C ASP A 203 9.64 16.33 24.00
N SER A 204 9.05 17.54 24.03
CA SER A 204 9.01 18.44 25.18
C SER A 204 8.26 17.84 26.40
N GLU A 205 7.30 16.93 26.18
CA GLU A 205 6.62 16.21 27.28
C GLU A 205 7.39 14.97 27.78
N GLU A 206 8.09 14.23 26.90
CA GLU A 206 8.88 13.06 27.31
C GLU A 206 10.16 13.45 28.06
N ARG A 207 10.78 14.59 27.72
CA ARG A 207 11.93 15.16 28.46
C ARG A 207 11.56 15.53 29.89
N ASN A 208 10.42 16.19 30.11
CA ASN A 208 9.94 16.54 31.45
C ASN A 208 9.65 15.31 32.34
N LYS A 209 9.24 14.19 31.73
CA LYS A 209 8.97 12.94 32.47
C LYS A 209 10.24 12.16 32.84
N LYS A 210 11.30 12.26 32.02
CA LYS A 210 12.62 11.70 32.33
C LYS A 210 13.38 12.55 33.34
N GLU A 211 13.28 13.88 33.23
CA GLU A 211 13.92 14.83 34.16
C GLU A 211 13.34 14.72 35.58
N LYS A 212 12.01 14.55 35.71
CA LYS A 212 11.38 14.25 37.01
C LYS A 212 11.77 12.88 37.60
N ARG A 213 12.18 11.91 36.78
CA ARG A 213 12.68 10.61 37.24
C ARG A 213 14.17 10.62 37.61
N SER A 214 14.99 11.46 36.98
CA SER A 214 16.41 11.60 37.31
C SER A 214 16.66 12.44 38.56
N VAL A 215 15.76 13.39 38.89
CA VAL A 215 15.84 14.20 40.12
C VAL A 215 15.50 13.37 41.37
N GLN A 216 14.70 12.31 41.27
CA GLN A 216 14.35 11.47 42.42
C GLN A 216 15.42 10.41 42.75
N PHE A 217 16.36 10.14 41.83
CA PHE A 217 17.43 9.14 41.99
C PHE A 217 18.82 9.72 42.31
N THR A 218 18.97 11.05 42.31
CA THR A 218 20.28 11.72 42.52
C THR A 218 20.56 12.15 43.97
N ALA A 219 19.73 11.76 44.94
CA ALA A 219 20.00 12.04 46.36
C ALA A 219 20.95 11.03 47.05
N LYS A 220 21.51 10.02 46.34
CA LYS A 220 22.26 8.93 47.01
C LYS A 220 23.57 8.46 46.35
N SER A 221 24.13 9.19 45.38
CA SER A 221 25.40 8.77 44.76
C SER A 221 26.23 9.95 44.22
N SER A 222 26.54 10.91 45.08
CA SER A 222 27.52 11.96 44.77
C SER A 222 28.89 11.57 45.35
N GLN A 223 29.73 10.86 44.60
CA GLN A 223 31.21 10.92 44.78
C GLN A 223 32.09 10.22 43.72
N LEU A 224 31.53 9.56 42.68
CA LEU A 224 32.35 8.85 41.68
C LEU A 224 31.90 9.15 40.24
N ALA A 225 32.13 10.37 39.73
CA ALA A 225 31.95 10.67 38.30
C ALA A 225 32.65 11.97 37.83
N ALA A 226 33.86 12.26 38.32
CA ALA A 226 34.54 13.51 37.98
C ALA A 226 35.38 13.49 36.68
N ASN A 227 35.57 12.37 35.98
CA ASN A 227 36.46 12.31 34.82
C ASN A 227 35.98 11.37 33.72
N SER A 228 35.10 11.84 32.83
CA SER A 228 34.98 11.37 31.43
C SER A 228 34.00 12.22 30.60
N SER A 229 33.93 13.52 30.89
CA SER A 229 33.25 14.49 30.02
C SER A 229 34.18 14.90 28.88
N GLN A 230 34.08 14.23 27.73
CA GLN A 230 34.37 14.78 26.39
C GLN A 230 34.18 13.71 25.31
N ARG A 231 32.91 13.49 24.92
CA ARG A 231 32.46 13.07 23.57
C ARG A 231 30.97 12.78 23.62
N THR A 232 30.17 13.84 23.56
CA THR A 232 28.73 13.74 23.28
C THR A 232 28.43 14.50 22.00
N ASP A 233 28.54 13.73 20.93
CA ASP A 233 27.77 13.76 19.68
C ASP A 233 26.70 14.87 19.59
N ASN A 234 27.03 15.98 18.93
CA ASN A 234 26.07 16.96 18.41
C ASN A 234 25.38 16.36 17.16
N ARG A 235 24.50 15.39 17.37
CA ARG A 235 23.47 15.02 16.40
C ARG A 235 22.13 15.42 16.99
N GLU A 236 21.73 16.66 16.70
CA GLU A 236 20.32 17.09 16.71
C GLU A 236 19.55 16.29 15.65
N GLY A 237 19.40 14.98 15.87
CA GLY A 237 18.47 14.16 15.14
C GLY A 237 17.10 14.38 15.74
N SER A 238 16.33 15.33 15.19
CA SER A 238 14.87 15.36 15.34
C SER A 238 14.37 13.92 15.21
N ASN A 239 13.82 13.37 16.29
CA ASN A 239 13.41 11.98 16.39
C ASN A 239 12.13 11.76 15.56
N SER A 240 12.26 11.81 14.23
CA SER A 240 11.14 11.73 13.32
C SER A 240 10.55 10.33 13.36
N ARG A 241 9.29 10.21 13.79
CA ARG A 241 8.55 8.96 13.74
C ARG A 241 7.83 8.88 12.39
N VAL A 242 7.76 7.67 11.83
CA VAL A 242 7.04 7.41 10.58
C VAL A 242 5.77 6.64 10.92
N GLY A 243 4.62 7.22 10.61
CA GLY A 243 3.34 6.52 10.60
C GLY A 243 3.20 5.76 9.28
N ILE A 244 2.61 4.56 9.34
CA ILE A 244 2.46 3.68 8.20
C ILE A 244 1.05 3.10 8.18
N LEU A 245 0.37 3.13 7.03
CA LEU A 245 -0.90 2.44 6.77
C LEU A 245 -0.67 1.38 5.69
N GLY A 246 -1.14 0.14 5.91
CA GLY A 246 -0.91 -0.97 4.99
C GLY A 246 -1.68 -0.80 3.67
N GLY A 247 -1.06 -1.17 2.54
CA GLY A 247 -1.72 -1.08 1.24
C GLY A 247 -2.93 -2.01 1.10
N GLY A 248 -2.90 -3.19 1.74
CA GLY A 248 -4.03 -4.13 1.73
C GLY A 248 -5.31 -3.52 2.34
N ASP A 249 -5.16 -2.75 3.41
CA ASP A 249 -6.25 -2.07 4.12
C ASP A 249 -6.94 -1.01 3.25
N VAL A 250 -6.28 -0.56 2.17
CA VAL A 250 -6.84 0.38 1.19
C VAL A 250 -7.40 -0.36 -0.03
N VAL A 251 -6.65 -1.34 -0.55
CA VAL A 251 -6.99 -2.04 -1.80
C VAL A 251 -8.24 -2.91 -1.67
N PHE A 252 -8.38 -3.71 -0.61
CA PHE A 252 -9.50 -4.65 -0.52
C PHE A 252 -10.87 -3.95 -0.34
N PRO A 253 -11.01 -2.92 0.51
CA PRO A 253 -12.25 -2.13 0.56
C PRO A 253 -12.55 -1.42 -0.77
N LEU A 254 -11.52 -0.95 -1.48
CA LEU A 254 -11.68 -0.32 -2.79
C LEU A 254 -12.14 -1.33 -3.85
N LEU A 255 -11.61 -2.56 -3.84
CA LEU A 255 -12.08 -3.65 -4.72
C LEU A 255 -13.56 -3.92 -4.50
N PHE A 256 -14.00 -4.06 -3.24
CA PHE A 256 -15.40 -4.29 -2.91
C PHE A 256 -16.31 -3.14 -3.35
N SER A 257 -15.90 -1.89 -3.11
CA SER A 257 -16.63 -0.71 -3.56
C SER A 257 -16.72 -0.66 -5.10
N GLY A 258 -15.64 -1.02 -5.79
CA GLY A 258 -15.60 -1.11 -7.25
C GLY A 258 -16.54 -2.17 -7.81
N VAL A 259 -16.57 -3.37 -7.20
CA VAL A 259 -17.47 -4.46 -7.61
C VAL A 259 -18.93 -4.07 -7.41
N ILE A 260 -19.26 -3.38 -6.31
CA ILE A 260 -20.60 -2.83 -6.09
C ILE A 260 -20.95 -1.81 -7.18
N LEU A 261 -20.06 -0.87 -7.48
CA LEU A 261 -20.27 0.12 -8.53
C LEU A 261 -20.61 -0.55 -9.86
N ILE A 262 -19.84 -1.56 -10.28
CA ILE A 262 -20.12 -2.29 -11.52
C ILE A 262 -21.44 -3.04 -11.44
N SER A 263 -21.75 -3.68 -10.31
CA SER A 263 -23.03 -4.36 -10.13
C SER A 263 -24.23 -3.42 -10.20
N LEU A 264 -24.07 -2.16 -9.81
CA LEU A 264 -25.11 -1.13 -9.94
C LEU A 264 -25.23 -0.63 -11.38
N LEU A 265 -24.12 -0.50 -12.12
CA LEU A 265 -24.13 -0.10 -13.53
C LEU A 265 -24.68 -1.18 -14.48
N LYS A 266 -24.72 -2.45 -14.05
CA LYS A 266 -25.33 -3.57 -14.82
C LYS A 266 -26.86 -3.58 -14.78
N LYS A 267 -27.48 -2.92 -13.80
CA LYS A 267 -28.93 -2.87 -13.62
C LYS A 267 -29.52 -1.70 -14.39
#